data_AF-A0A9D0J4B3-F1
#
_entry.id   AF-A0A9D0J4B3-F1
#
_cell.length_a   1.000
_cell.length_b   1.000
_cell.length_c   1.000
_cell.angle_alpha   90.00
_cell.angle_beta   90.00
_cell.angle_gamma   90.00
#
_symmetry.space_group_name_H-M   'P 1'
#
loop_
_entity.id
_entity.type
_entity.pdbx_description
1 polymer ?
#
loop_
_entity_poly.entity_id
_entity_poly.type
_entity_poly.pdbx_seq_one_letter_code
_entity_poly.pdbx_strand_id
1 'polypeptide(L)'
;METLKGKRILLFGSPRALANNEFDRLLAAAGIGQAYRHDESVSVVIEGRLVNPVEQETLERLYAEHSIVPVDINTFEHVLCTQLEPDRILMSLKLSRDRERLHAFLQNPHIDDAFFLRLISMYDWENEGFFGSDENRDVTAALIGRFYDNLERNHNIQYSTLGLMHLIAQNRH
;
A
#
# COMPACT_ATOMS: atom_id res chain seq x y z
N MET A 1 15.74 1.11 -6.60
CA MET A 1 14.80 1.27 -7.74
C MET A 1 15.51 1.55 -9.06
N GLU A 2 16.51 2.44 -9.11
CA GLU A 2 17.26 2.68 -10.35
C GLU A 2 17.87 1.40 -10.96
N THR A 3 18.30 0.47 -10.13
CA THR A 3 18.85 -0.82 -10.54
C THR A 3 17.83 -1.76 -11.21
N LEU A 4 16.53 -1.51 -11.07
CA LEU A 4 15.43 -2.27 -11.67
C LEU A 4 14.81 -1.57 -12.88
N LYS A 5 15.21 -0.33 -13.15
CA LYS A 5 14.72 0.41 -14.31
C LYS A 5 15.11 -0.31 -15.60
N GLY A 6 14.14 -0.54 -16.48
CA GLY A 6 14.31 -1.31 -17.71
C GLY A 6 14.40 -2.83 -17.52
N LYS A 7 14.21 -3.32 -16.29
CA LYS A 7 14.23 -4.75 -15.97
C LYS A 7 12.82 -5.28 -15.71
N ARG A 8 12.71 -6.61 -15.63
CA ARG A 8 11.45 -7.29 -15.32
C ARG A 8 11.49 -7.90 -13.93
N ILE A 9 10.37 -7.82 -13.24
CA ILE A 9 10.13 -8.54 -11.98
C ILE A 9 9.13 -9.66 -12.19
N LEU A 10 9.21 -10.71 -11.38
CA LEU A 10 8.20 -11.76 -11.33
C LEU A 10 7.51 -11.67 -9.96
N LEU A 11 6.22 -11.36 -9.95
CA LEU A 11 5.40 -11.34 -8.74
C LEU A 11 4.63 -12.65 -8.63
N PHE A 12 4.73 -13.30 -7.48
CA PHE A 12 3.85 -14.40 -7.09
C PHE A 12 2.80 -13.90 -6.12
N GLY A 13 1.54 -14.34 -6.28
CA GLY A 13 0.43 -13.83 -5.48
C GLY A 13 0.02 -12.40 -5.87
N SER A 14 -0.25 -11.57 -4.86
CA SER A 14 -0.82 -10.22 -5.04
C SER A 14 -0.09 -9.14 -4.22
N PRO A 15 -0.13 -7.86 -4.66
CA PRO A 15 0.30 -6.73 -3.87
C PRO A 15 -0.44 -6.64 -2.52
N ARG A 16 0.11 -5.92 -1.54
CA ARG A 16 -0.45 -5.84 -0.18
C ARG A 16 -1.01 -4.48 0.14
N ALA A 17 -0.21 -3.44 -0.04
CA ALA A 17 -0.52 -2.06 0.30
C ALA A 17 -1.13 -1.30 -0.89
N LEU A 18 -0.84 -1.74 -2.12
CA LEU A 18 -1.35 -1.15 -3.34
C LEU A 18 -2.45 -2.03 -3.93
N ALA A 19 -3.47 -1.39 -4.52
CA ALA A 19 -4.36 -2.10 -5.43
C ALA A 19 -3.58 -2.54 -6.69
N ASN A 20 -3.97 -3.67 -7.31
CA ASN A 20 -3.27 -4.22 -8.49
C ASN A 20 -3.02 -3.17 -9.59
N ASN A 21 -4.05 -2.40 -9.91
CA ASN A 21 -3.97 -1.35 -10.92
C ASN A 21 -2.99 -0.22 -10.55
N GLU A 22 -2.86 0.12 -9.27
CA GLU A 22 -1.94 1.15 -8.81
C GLU A 22 -0.51 0.61 -8.76
N PHE A 23 -0.34 -0.64 -8.33
CA PHE A 23 0.93 -1.35 -8.42
C PHE A 23 1.46 -1.36 -9.86
N ASP A 24 0.62 -1.75 -10.83
CA ASP A 24 0.97 -1.75 -12.25
C ASP A 24 1.34 -0.36 -12.77
N ARG A 25 0.58 0.67 -12.37
CA ARG A 25 0.88 2.07 -12.75
C ARG A 25 2.22 2.54 -12.21
N LEU A 26 2.56 2.19 -10.98
CA LEU A 26 3.82 2.58 -10.35
C LEU A 26 5.01 1.81 -10.95
N LEU A 27 4.84 0.52 -11.26
CA LEU A 27 5.84 -0.23 -12.03
C LEU A 27 6.10 0.43 -13.39
N ALA A 28 5.03 0.76 -14.12
CA ALA A 28 5.13 1.42 -15.42
C ALA A 28 5.81 2.79 -15.31
N ALA A 29 5.46 3.60 -14.31
CA ALA A 29 6.09 4.89 -14.04
C ALA A 29 7.58 4.77 -13.68
N ALA A 30 7.95 3.72 -12.94
CA ALA A 30 9.34 3.39 -12.62
C ALA A 30 10.12 2.76 -13.79
N GLY A 31 9.44 2.46 -14.91
CA GLY A 31 10.02 1.77 -16.06
C GLY A 31 10.38 0.32 -15.76
N ILE A 32 9.64 -0.33 -14.87
CA ILE A 32 9.80 -1.73 -14.48
C ILE A 32 8.72 -2.56 -15.18
N GLY A 33 9.12 -3.62 -15.86
CA GLY A 33 8.18 -4.56 -16.46
C GLY A 33 7.78 -5.67 -15.48
N GLN A 34 6.59 -6.25 -15.68
CA GLN A 34 6.21 -7.48 -14.98
C GLN A 34 6.33 -8.68 -15.94
N ALA A 35 6.87 -9.78 -15.43
CA ALA A 35 6.87 -11.08 -16.07
C ALA A 35 5.83 -11.97 -15.38
N TYR A 36 5.24 -12.90 -16.15
CA TYR A 36 4.27 -13.88 -15.66
C TYR A 36 4.87 -15.28 -15.50
N ARG A 37 6.11 -15.46 -15.97
CA ARG A 37 6.88 -16.69 -15.87
C ARG A 37 8.34 -16.32 -15.63
N HIS A 38 9.07 -17.22 -14.99
CA HIS A 38 10.50 -17.07 -14.83
C HIS A 38 11.21 -17.30 -16.18
N ASP A 39 12.06 -16.35 -16.55
CA ASP A 39 12.98 -16.41 -17.68
C ASP A 39 14.24 -15.57 -17.37
N GLU A 40 15.25 -15.61 -18.26
CA GLU A 40 16.52 -14.90 -18.07
C GLU A 40 16.39 -13.36 -17.99
N SER A 41 15.24 -12.79 -18.38
CA SER A 41 14.98 -11.35 -18.29
C SER A 41 14.44 -10.92 -16.93
N VAL A 42 14.01 -11.88 -16.09
CA VAL A 42 13.56 -11.62 -14.72
C VAL A 42 14.77 -11.33 -13.85
N SER A 43 14.79 -10.14 -13.26
CA SER A 43 15.91 -9.66 -12.45
C SER A 43 15.67 -9.80 -10.95
N VAL A 44 14.41 -9.85 -10.53
CA VAL A 44 13.99 -10.02 -9.13
C VAL A 44 12.67 -10.81 -9.09
N VAL A 45 12.58 -11.72 -8.12
CA VAL A 45 11.33 -12.41 -7.76
C VAL A 45 10.75 -11.73 -6.52
N ILE A 46 9.47 -11.41 -6.55
CA ILE A 46 8.72 -10.78 -5.45
C ILE A 46 7.71 -11.81 -4.91
N GLU A 47 7.74 -12.02 -3.60
CA GLU A 47 6.77 -12.84 -2.89
C GLU A 47 5.64 -11.96 -2.35
N GLY A 48 4.46 -12.08 -2.97
CA GLY A 48 3.24 -11.36 -2.64
C GLY A 48 2.41 -12.00 -1.53
N ARG A 49 1.20 -11.47 -1.35
CA ARG A 49 0.16 -12.10 -0.52
C ARG A 49 -0.59 -13.16 -1.30
N LEU A 50 -1.18 -14.10 -0.56
CA LEU A 50 -2.10 -15.11 -1.12
C LEU A 50 -1.45 -15.92 -2.25
N VAL A 51 -0.15 -16.19 -2.12
CA VAL A 51 0.58 -17.11 -2.99
C VAL A 51 -0.15 -18.45 -2.96
N ASN A 52 -0.60 -18.90 -4.13
CA ASN A 52 -1.34 -20.15 -4.22
C ASN A 52 -0.38 -21.36 -4.20
N PRO A 53 -0.87 -22.59 -3.96
CA PRO A 53 0.01 -23.76 -3.87
C PRO A 53 0.90 -24.00 -5.09
N VAL A 54 0.42 -23.70 -6.30
CA VAL A 54 1.19 -23.88 -7.55
C VAL A 54 2.31 -22.84 -7.66
N GLU A 55 2.01 -21.61 -7.26
CA GLU A 55 3.01 -20.53 -7.18
C GLU A 55 4.05 -20.83 -6.11
N GLN A 56 3.63 -21.39 -4.97
CA GLN A 56 4.51 -21.78 -3.87
C GLN A 56 5.50 -22.86 -4.30
N GLU A 57 5.04 -23.92 -4.96
CA GLU A 57 5.91 -24.97 -5.54
C GLU A 57 6.93 -24.36 -6.52
N THR A 58 6.49 -23.37 -7.30
CA THR A 58 7.38 -22.68 -8.26
C THR A 58 8.43 -21.84 -7.54
N LEU A 59 8.06 -21.09 -6.50
CA LEU A 59 8.97 -20.32 -5.66
C LEU A 59 10.04 -21.21 -5.01
N GLU A 60 9.63 -22.33 -4.42
CA GLU A 60 10.52 -23.29 -3.78
C GLU A 60 11.52 -23.88 -4.78
N ARG A 61 11.06 -24.21 -5.99
CA ARG A 61 11.95 -24.67 -7.06
C ARG A 61 12.96 -23.59 -7.49
N LEU A 62 12.51 -22.34 -7.69
CA LEU A 62 13.40 -21.24 -8.07
C LEU A 62 14.47 -20.96 -7.02
N TYR A 63 14.10 -21.06 -5.74
CA TYR A 63 15.04 -20.93 -4.63
C TYR A 63 16.08 -22.05 -4.64
N ALA A 64 15.65 -23.30 -4.81
CA ALA A 64 16.54 -24.47 -4.81
C ALA A 64 17.48 -24.55 -6.03
N GLU A 65 16.97 -24.26 -7.23
CA GLU A 65 17.70 -24.45 -8.49
C GLU A 65 18.57 -23.25 -8.88
N HIS A 66 18.10 -22.04 -8.60
CA HIS A 66 18.74 -20.81 -9.09
C HIS A 66 19.28 -19.91 -7.96
N SER A 67 19.16 -20.34 -6.69
CA SER A 67 19.57 -19.54 -5.52
C SER A 67 18.98 -18.12 -5.52
N ILE A 68 17.79 -17.96 -6.10
CA ILE A 68 17.09 -16.68 -6.13
C ILE A 68 16.39 -16.52 -4.78
N VAL A 69 16.76 -15.48 -4.03
CA VAL A 69 16.09 -15.11 -2.79
C VAL A 69 14.94 -14.16 -3.13
N PRO A 70 13.67 -14.56 -2.92
CA PRO A 70 12.53 -13.67 -3.14
C PRO A 70 12.60 -12.44 -2.24
N VAL A 71 12.16 -11.30 -2.77
CA VAL A 71 11.96 -10.07 -1.98
C VAL A 71 10.52 -10.04 -1.49
N ASP A 72 10.33 -9.78 -0.21
CA ASP A 72 9.00 -9.58 0.39
C ASP A 72 8.27 -8.38 -0.23
N ILE A 73 6.98 -8.56 -0.52
CA ILE A 73 6.15 -7.54 -1.15
C ILE A 73 6.06 -6.24 -0.35
N ASN A 74 6.04 -6.27 0.99
CA ASN A 74 5.97 -5.03 1.77
C ASN A 74 7.25 -4.22 1.58
N THR A 75 8.40 -4.90 1.57
CA THR A 75 9.68 -4.24 1.32
C THR A 75 9.70 -3.62 -0.08
N PHE A 76 9.22 -4.35 -1.08
CA PHE A 76 9.17 -3.87 -2.45
C PHE A 76 8.19 -2.69 -2.61
N GLU A 77 6.97 -2.80 -2.09
CA GLU A 77 5.94 -1.75 -2.15
C GLU A 77 6.37 -0.51 -1.39
N HIS A 78 7.03 -0.65 -0.24
CA HIS A 78 7.58 0.49 0.49
C HIS A 78 8.55 1.28 -0.39
N VAL A 79 9.50 0.59 -1.02
CA VAL A 79 10.46 1.24 -1.93
C VAL A 79 9.75 1.79 -3.16
N LEU A 80 8.75 1.09 -3.72
CA LEU A 80 7.99 1.56 -4.87
C LEU A 80 7.21 2.85 -4.54
N CYS A 81 6.65 2.95 -3.34
CA CYS A 81 5.93 4.14 -2.87
C CYS A 81 6.84 5.37 -2.71
N THR A 82 8.17 5.20 -2.59
CA THR A 82 9.10 6.34 -2.62
C THR A 82 9.13 7.07 -3.97
N GLN A 83 8.61 6.45 -5.03
CA GLN A 83 8.52 7.03 -6.37
C GLN A 83 7.17 7.73 -6.62
N LEU A 84 6.30 7.80 -5.61
CA LEU A 84 5.02 8.51 -5.75
C LEU A 84 5.27 9.99 -6.03
N GLU A 85 4.43 10.56 -6.90
CA GLU A 85 4.33 11.99 -7.13
C GLU A 85 3.00 12.49 -6.52
N PRO A 86 2.97 12.93 -5.24
CA PRO A 86 1.74 13.26 -4.53
C PRO A 86 0.85 14.25 -5.29
N ASP A 87 1.43 15.29 -5.88
CA ASP A 87 0.66 16.31 -6.60
C ASP A 87 -0.04 15.76 -7.83
N ARG A 88 0.61 14.86 -8.57
CA ARG A 88 0.04 14.21 -9.74
C ARG A 88 -1.10 13.26 -9.35
N ILE A 89 -0.92 12.51 -8.26
CA ILE A 89 -1.95 11.60 -7.74
C ILE A 89 -3.16 12.39 -7.26
N LEU A 90 -2.96 13.44 -6.47
CA LEU A 90 -4.04 14.30 -5.98
C LEU A 90 -4.81 14.95 -7.14
N MET A 91 -4.10 15.45 -8.15
CA MET A 91 -4.74 16.00 -9.35
C MET A 91 -5.56 14.93 -10.08
N SER A 92 -4.99 13.75 -10.27
CA SER A 92 -5.68 12.63 -10.91
C SER A 92 -6.96 12.24 -10.15
N LEU A 93 -6.89 12.12 -8.82
CA LEU A 93 -8.04 11.80 -7.96
C LEU A 93 -9.12 12.89 -8.01
N LYS A 94 -8.73 14.16 -8.02
CA LYS A 94 -9.68 15.29 -8.14
C LYS A 94 -10.44 15.26 -9.47
N LEU A 95 -9.75 14.94 -10.56
CA LEU A 95 -10.34 14.90 -11.90
C LEU A 95 -11.22 13.68 -12.11
N SER A 96 -10.79 12.50 -11.66
CA SER A 96 -11.54 11.25 -11.86
C SER A 96 -12.68 11.07 -10.85
N ARG A 97 -12.59 11.69 -9.67
CA ARG A 97 -13.48 11.44 -8.52
C ARG A 97 -13.53 9.95 -8.12
N ASP A 98 -12.40 9.28 -8.29
CA ASP A 98 -12.24 7.84 -8.02
C ASP A 98 -12.13 7.60 -6.51
N ARG A 99 -13.28 7.31 -5.88
CA ARG A 99 -13.39 7.11 -4.42
C ARG A 99 -12.69 5.85 -3.96
N GLU A 100 -12.81 4.76 -4.71
CA GLU A 100 -12.14 3.49 -4.38
C GLU A 100 -10.62 3.65 -4.36
N ARG A 101 -10.06 4.36 -5.35
CA ARG A 101 -8.63 4.64 -5.39
C ARG A 101 -8.18 5.56 -4.24
N LEU A 102 -8.97 6.58 -3.90
CA LEU A 102 -8.69 7.43 -2.74
C LEU A 102 -8.68 6.62 -1.45
N HIS A 103 -9.70 5.79 -1.24
CA HIS A 103 -9.81 4.90 -0.08
C HIS A 103 -8.60 3.96 0.02
N ALA A 104 -8.20 3.32 -1.09
CA ALA A 104 -7.03 2.45 -1.14
C ALA A 104 -5.73 3.18 -0.74
N PHE A 105 -5.53 4.44 -1.16
CA PHE A 105 -4.38 5.23 -0.72
C PHE A 105 -4.43 5.58 0.77
N LEU A 106 -5.60 5.88 1.32
CA LEU A 106 -5.76 6.15 2.76
C LEU A 106 -5.40 4.93 3.61
N GLN A 107 -5.61 3.72 3.10
CA GLN A 107 -5.22 2.48 3.78
C GLN A 107 -3.75 2.09 3.59
N ASN A 108 -3.02 2.75 2.67
CA ASN A 108 -1.65 2.39 2.35
C ASN A 108 -0.68 2.83 3.47
N PRO A 109 0.06 1.92 4.12
CA PRO A 109 0.97 2.26 5.22
C PRO A 109 2.30 2.88 4.76
N HIS A 110 2.60 2.87 3.45
CA HIS A 110 3.89 3.30 2.91
C HIS A 110 3.89 4.74 2.39
N ILE A 111 2.74 5.43 2.38
CA ILE A 111 2.70 6.86 2.08
C ILE A 111 3.02 7.68 3.33
N ASP A 112 3.77 8.77 3.13
CA ASP A 112 4.10 9.70 4.20
C ASP A 112 2.87 10.43 4.75
N ASP A 113 3.01 10.97 5.97
CA ASP A 113 1.93 11.63 6.68
C ASP A 113 1.45 12.91 6.01
N ALA A 114 2.36 13.67 5.39
CA ALA A 114 2.00 14.89 4.68
C ALA A 114 1.08 14.59 3.49
N PHE A 115 1.38 13.52 2.74
CA PHE A 115 0.54 13.07 1.64
C PHE A 115 -0.78 12.48 2.15
N PHE A 116 -0.76 11.68 3.21
CA PHE A 116 -1.97 11.17 3.85
C PHE A 116 -2.93 12.28 4.29
N LEU A 117 -2.42 13.32 4.96
CA LEU A 117 -3.24 14.47 5.40
C LEU A 117 -3.85 15.24 4.20
N ARG A 118 -3.17 15.25 3.05
CA ARG A 118 -3.73 15.85 1.84
C ARG A 118 -4.84 14.97 1.24
N LEU A 119 -4.69 13.65 1.29
CA LEU A 119 -5.72 12.71 0.83
C LEU A 119 -6.96 12.75 1.71
N ILE A 120 -6.81 12.75 3.04
CA ILE A 120 -7.97 12.76 3.95
C ILE A 120 -8.78 14.06 3.81
N SER A 121 -8.14 15.18 3.44
CA SER A 121 -8.84 16.43 3.14
C SER A 121 -9.75 16.35 1.90
N MET A 122 -9.53 15.37 1.03
CA MET A 122 -10.37 15.09 -0.15
C MET A 122 -11.44 14.02 0.12
N TYR A 123 -11.36 13.33 1.25
CA TYR A 123 -12.29 12.26 1.61
C TYR A 123 -13.63 12.85 2.04
N ASP A 124 -14.71 12.32 1.47
CA ASP A 124 -16.08 12.72 1.80
C ASP A 124 -16.69 11.70 2.76
N TRP A 125 -17.02 12.15 3.97
CA TRP A 125 -17.58 11.33 5.04
C TRP A 125 -19.09 11.07 4.88
N GLU A 126 -19.72 11.62 3.84
CA GLU A 126 -21.14 11.43 3.50
C GLU A 126 -22.14 11.74 4.61
N ASN A 127 -21.74 12.57 5.58
CA ASN A 127 -22.49 12.86 6.82
C ASN A 127 -22.75 11.63 7.72
N GLU A 128 -22.06 10.52 7.51
CA GLU A 128 -22.18 9.31 8.34
C GLU A 128 -21.24 9.36 9.55
N GLY A 129 -20.21 10.20 9.49
CA GLY A 129 -19.20 10.38 10.54
C GLY A 129 -18.15 9.28 10.60
N PHE A 130 -17.16 9.44 11.48
CA PHE A 130 -15.93 8.63 11.53
C PHE A 130 -16.12 7.10 11.58
N PHE A 131 -17.20 6.61 12.19
CA PHE A 131 -17.46 5.17 12.32
C PHE A 131 -18.83 4.76 11.75
N GLY A 132 -19.44 5.62 10.92
CA GLY A 132 -20.81 5.46 10.43
C GLY A 132 -20.98 4.38 9.35
N SER A 133 -19.91 4.05 8.63
CA SER A 133 -19.86 2.99 7.62
C SER A 133 -18.54 2.22 7.69
N ASP A 134 -18.45 1.13 6.93
CA ASP A 134 -17.24 0.31 6.88
C ASP A 134 -16.06 1.08 6.27
N GLU A 135 -16.27 1.85 5.20
CA GLU A 135 -15.22 2.72 4.62
C GLU A 135 -14.76 3.80 5.61
N ASN A 136 -15.72 4.49 6.26
CA ASN A 136 -15.38 5.51 7.25
C ASN A 136 -14.60 4.91 8.43
N ARG A 137 -14.98 3.70 8.88
CA ARG A 137 -14.27 2.97 9.93
C ARG A 137 -12.84 2.64 9.51
N ASP A 138 -12.65 2.19 8.28
CA ASP A 138 -11.34 1.87 7.73
C ASP A 138 -10.43 3.11 7.65
N VAL A 139 -10.94 4.23 7.13
CA VAL A 139 -10.21 5.51 7.06
C VAL A 139 -9.90 6.03 8.46
N THR A 140 -10.83 5.91 9.39
CA THR A 140 -10.62 6.33 10.78
C THR A 140 -9.60 5.47 11.50
N ALA A 141 -9.63 4.14 11.29
CA ALA A 141 -8.63 3.25 11.83
C ALA A 141 -7.24 3.56 11.27
N ALA A 142 -7.12 3.87 9.97
CA ALA A 142 -5.86 4.31 9.36
C ALA A 142 -5.36 5.65 9.94
N LEU A 143 -6.27 6.61 10.16
CA LEU A 143 -5.95 7.89 10.80
C LEU A 143 -5.41 7.71 12.22
N ILE A 144 -6.11 6.93 13.05
CA ILE A 144 -5.66 6.64 14.42
C ILE A 144 -4.35 5.85 14.37
N GLY A 145 -4.26 4.82 13.54
CA GLY A 145 -3.06 3.98 13.44
C GLY A 145 -1.79 4.74 13.07
N ARG A 146 -1.92 5.85 12.32
CA ARG A 146 -0.81 6.72 11.91
C ARG A 146 -0.33 7.66 13.01
N PHE A 147 -1.26 8.30 13.71
CA PHE A 147 -0.94 9.44 14.58
C PHE A 147 -1.10 9.16 16.07
N TYR A 148 -1.61 7.99 16.45
CA TYR A 148 -1.82 7.63 17.85
C TYR A 148 -0.53 7.09 18.49
N ASP A 149 -0.09 7.75 19.57
CA ASP A 149 1.09 7.32 20.30
C ASP A 149 0.87 5.98 21.02
N ASN A 150 1.84 5.07 20.92
CA ASN A 150 1.84 3.77 21.60
C ASN A 150 0.68 2.84 21.24
N LEU A 151 0.26 2.83 19.97
CA LEU A 151 -0.80 1.95 19.46
C LEU A 151 -0.58 0.46 19.83
N GLU A 152 0.68 0.02 19.90
CA GLU A 152 1.06 -1.36 20.26
C GLU A 152 0.52 -1.82 21.62
N ARG A 153 0.28 -0.89 22.53
CA ARG A 153 -0.26 -1.20 23.87
C ARG A 153 -1.78 -1.41 23.86
N ASN A 154 -2.47 -0.91 22.84
CA ASN A 154 -3.92 -1.04 22.71
C ASN A 154 -4.36 -0.96 21.23
N HIS A 155 -4.07 -1.99 20.44
CA HIS A 155 -4.41 -2.02 19.01
C HIS A 155 -5.91 -1.84 18.74
N ASN A 156 -6.78 -2.22 19.68
CA ASN A 156 -8.23 -2.10 19.51
C ASN A 156 -8.72 -0.64 19.54
N ILE A 157 -7.88 0.29 20.01
CA ILE A 157 -8.26 1.70 20.15
C ILE A 157 -8.58 2.35 18.81
N GLN A 158 -7.96 1.88 17.71
CA GLN A 158 -8.18 2.38 16.35
C GLN A 158 -9.58 2.12 15.81
N TYR A 159 -10.33 1.21 16.42
CA TYR A 159 -11.71 0.90 16.03
C TYR A 159 -12.75 1.52 16.96
N SER A 160 -12.35 2.50 17.77
CA SER A 160 -13.20 3.09 18.80
C SER A 160 -13.20 4.62 18.74
N THR A 161 -14.35 5.22 19.04
CA THR A 161 -14.48 6.67 19.23
C THR A 161 -13.52 7.21 20.29
N LEU A 162 -13.21 6.40 21.32
CA LEU A 162 -12.27 6.77 22.37
C LEU A 162 -10.86 7.02 21.80
N GLY A 163 -10.44 6.24 20.79
CA GLY A 163 -9.16 6.46 20.12
C GLY A 163 -9.05 7.81 19.44
N LEU A 164 -10.14 8.26 18.81
CA LEU A 164 -10.20 9.59 18.20
C LEU A 164 -10.13 10.70 19.27
N MET A 165 -10.84 10.54 20.40
CA MET A 165 -10.81 11.49 21.51
C MET A 165 -9.40 11.62 22.13
N HIS A 166 -8.73 10.49 22.33
CA HIS A 166 -7.38 10.45 22.87
C HIS A 166 -6.37 11.07 21.89
N LEU A 167 -6.48 10.76 20.60
CA LEU A 167 -5.64 11.36 19.56
C LEU A 167 -5.74 12.89 19.58
N ILE A 168 -6.96 13.43 19.67
CA ILE A 168 -7.19 14.88 19.81
C ILE A 168 -6.56 15.43 21.09
N ALA A 169 -6.69 14.71 22.21
CA ALA A 169 -6.12 15.14 23.49
C ALA A 169 -4.58 15.18 23.47
N GLN A 170 -3.93 14.23 22.80
CA GLN A 170 -2.47 14.16 22.63
C GLN A 170 -1.93 15.32 21.79
N ASN A 171 -2.71 15.78 20.81
CA ASN A 171 -2.29 16.82 19.86
C ASN A 171 -2.77 18.23 20.23
N ARG A 172 -3.30 18.41 21.45
CA ARG A 172 -3.61 19.74 22.02
C ARG A 172 -2.35 20.34 22.66
N HIS A 173 -1.49 20.93 21.84
CA HIS A 173 -0.35 21.74 22.26
C HIS A 173 -0.34 23.09 21.56
#